data_AF-A0A1X6ZSR9-F1
#
_entry.id   AF-A0A1X6ZSR9-F1
#
_cell.length_a   1.000
_cell.length_b   1.000
_cell.length_c   1.000
_cell.angle_alpha   90.00
_cell.angle_beta   90.00
_cell.angle_gamma   90.00
#
_symmetry.space_group_name_H-M   'P 1'
#
loop_
_entity.id
_entity.type
_entity.pdbx_description
1 polymer ?
#
loop_
_entity_poly.entity_id
_entity_poly.type
_entity_poly.pdbx_seq_one_letter_code
_entity_poly.pdbx_strand_id
1 'polypeptide(L)'
;MANDIIITTFDPRQVDITLHETWGMHRPNEGSRIDLDWGAGQSRHAETEEKLAELLQRLGWQWHYRWHKPATQLPWGAPDPSMRDGIIDSLRRQLEAAGIGAYDMQAFPTGWLHIAEVMTWHMCRWANEGDWVEISKIEDEFGSLRCYVYGNTRLQNLAKWCEAQSVVRCMATGERGRPRDTKRAMCLSDEMYDLYKRNPDAVMSLAYPE
;
A
#
# COMPACT_ATOMS: atom_id res chain seq x y z
N MET A 1 -27.67 -5.53 -19.96
CA MET A 1 -27.57 -6.08 -18.60
C MET A 1 -27.16 -4.92 -17.70
N ALA A 2 -27.96 -4.60 -16.69
CA ALA A 2 -27.64 -3.52 -15.77
C ALA A 2 -26.37 -3.91 -14.99
N ASN A 3 -25.35 -3.05 -15.04
CA ASN A 3 -24.18 -3.20 -14.18
C ASN A 3 -24.64 -2.91 -12.76
N ASP A 4 -24.84 -3.96 -11.96
CA ASP A 4 -24.92 -3.80 -10.50
C ASP A 4 -23.55 -3.29 -10.05
N ILE A 5 -23.46 -1.97 -9.90
CA ILE A 5 -22.35 -1.32 -9.23
C ILE A 5 -22.49 -1.76 -7.78
N ILE A 6 -21.57 -2.60 -7.32
CA ILE A 6 -21.43 -2.88 -5.89
C ILE A 6 -21.08 -1.54 -5.24
N ILE A 7 -22.04 -0.98 -4.51
CA ILE A 7 -21.86 0.26 -3.78
C ILE A 7 -21.12 -0.10 -2.50
N THR A 8 -19.79 -0.02 -2.54
CA THR A 8 -19.01 0.09 -1.31
C THR A 8 -19.28 1.47 -0.70
N THR A 9 -19.31 1.58 0.63
CA THR A 9 -19.39 2.89 1.32
C THR A 9 -18.09 3.69 1.19
N PHE A 10 -17.07 3.10 0.57
CA PHE A 10 -15.75 3.65 0.38
C PHE A 10 -15.68 4.35 -0.98
N ASP A 11 -15.32 5.64 -0.99
CA ASP A 11 -15.14 6.41 -2.22
C ASP A 11 -13.65 6.59 -2.52
N PRO A 12 -13.06 5.85 -3.49
CA PRO A 12 -11.64 5.97 -3.81
C PRO A 12 -11.26 7.35 -4.37
N ARG A 13 -12.23 8.15 -4.82
CA ARG A 13 -12.00 9.49 -5.40
C ARG A 13 -11.59 10.54 -4.36
N GLN A 14 -11.92 10.29 -3.09
CA GLN A 14 -11.64 11.22 -1.98
C GLN A 14 -10.28 10.97 -1.33
N VAL A 15 -9.52 9.97 -1.80
CA VAL A 15 -8.27 9.56 -1.19
C VAL A 15 -7.11 10.39 -1.73
N ASP A 16 -6.38 11.05 -0.83
CA ASP A 16 -5.11 11.68 -1.15
C ASP A 16 -4.00 10.62 -1.24
N ILE A 17 -3.52 10.39 -2.47
CA ILE A 17 -2.45 9.44 -2.78
C ILE A 17 -1.04 10.02 -2.62
N THR A 18 -0.91 11.23 -2.05
CA THR A 18 0.40 11.84 -1.80
C THR A 18 1.20 10.99 -0.81
N LEU A 19 2.51 10.87 -1.08
CA LEU A 19 3.48 10.26 -0.18
C LEU A 19 4.34 11.34 0.48
N HIS A 20 4.59 11.17 1.78
CA HIS A 20 5.58 11.91 2.53
C HIS A 20 6.85 11.10 2.64
N GLU A 21 7.98 11.72 2.30
CA GLU A 21 9.27 11.12 2.53
C GLU A 21 9.63 11.33 4.00
N THR A 22 9.85 10.24 4.73
CA THR A 22 10.30 10.24 6.11
C THR A 22 11.74 9.75 6.18
N TRP A 23 12.53 10.45 6.97
CA TRP A 23 13.97 10.31 7.04
C TRP A 23 14.37 9.65 8.35
N GLY A 24 14.87 8.42 8.25
CA GLY A 24 15.29 7.62 9.39
C GLY A 24 16.77 7.81 9.70
N MET A 25 17.06 8.31 10.89
CA MET A 25 18.42 8.46 11.40
C MET A 25 18.58 7.66 12.68
N HIS A 26 19.77 7.12 12.89
CA HIS A 26 20.11 6.36 14.08
C HIS A 26 21.41 6.85 14.68
N ARG A 27 21.57 6.65 15.99
CA ARG A 27 22.85 6.89 16.65
C ARG A 27 23.55 5.56 16.89
N PRO A 28 24.77 5.36 16.36
CA PRO A 28 25.53 4.14 16.60
C PRO A 28 25.72 3.91 18.11
N ASN A 29 25.60 2.66 18.56
CA ASN A 29 25.85 2.20 19.93
C ASN A 29 24.84 2.64 21.02
N GLU A 30 23.86 3.50 20.70
CA GLU A 30 22.85 3.93 21.68
C GLU A 30 21.45 3.35 21.40
N GLY A 31 21.21 2.82 20.19
CA GLY A 31 19.89 2.33 19.77
C GLY A 31 18.85 3.45 19.56
N SER A 32 19.21 4.70 19.80
CA SER A 32 18.38 5.89 19.58
C SER A 32 18.05 6.08 18.10
N ARG A 33 16.79 6.42 17.80
CA ARG A 33 16.25 6.66 16.46
C ARG A 33 15.49 7.98 16.40
N ILE A 34 15.69 8.73 15.31
CA ILE A 34 14.88 9.89 14.95
C ILE A 34 14.28 9.64 13.57
N ASP A 35 12.98 9.86 13.45
CA ASP A 35 12.29 9.94 12.18
C ASP A 35 11.91 11.41 11.92
N LEU A 36 12.43 11.99 10.85
CA LEU A 36 12.05 13.34 10.40
C LEU A 36 10.95 13.21 9.36
N ASP A 37 9.76 13.69 9.70
CA ASP A 37 8.60 13.79 8.82
C ASP A 37 8.39 15.27 8.45
N TRP A 38 8.39 15.57 7.15
CA TRP A 38 8.19 16.93 6.64
C TRP A 38 6.72 17.36 6.66
N GLY A 39 5.81 16.45 7.00
CA GLY A 39 4.38 16.74 7.13
C GLY A 39 3.66 16.85 5.79
N ALA A 40 2.33 16.88 5.87
CA ALA A 40 1.49 16.78 4.69
C ALA A 40 1.56 18.01 3.78
N GLY A 41 1.88 17.78 2.49
CA GLY A 41 1.87 18.81 1.45
C GLY A 41 3.03 19.81 1.50
N GLN A 42 4.03 19.61 2.36
CA GLN A 42 5.21 20.48 2.37
C GLN A 42 6.18 20.10 1.26
N SER A 43 6.60 21.10 0.49
CA SER A 43 7.68 20.91 -0.48
C SER A 43 8.99 20.69 0.26
N ARG A 44 9.78 19.74 -0.22
CA ARG A 44 11.13 19.50 0.28
C ARG A 44 11.98 20.76 0.14
N HIS A 45 12.53 21.24 1.24
CA HIS A 45 13.48 22.35 1.25
C HIS A 45 14.90 21.77 1.27
N ALA A 46 15.50 21.58 0.10
CA ALA A 46 16.83 20.96 -0.05
C ALA A 46 17.90 21.63 0.84
N GLU A 47 17.83 22.95 1.01
CA GLU A 47 18.74 23.69 1.90
C GLU A 47 18.51 23.37 3.39
N THR A 48 17.26 23.21 3.81
CA THR A 48 16.92 22.81 5.19
C THR A 48 17.33 21.37 5.44
N GLU A 49 17.16 20.50 4.45
CA GLU A 49 17.60 19.11 4.47
C GLU A 49 19.12 19.00 4.67
N GLU A 50 19.90 19.73 3.89
CA GLU A 50 21.37 19.73 3.99
C GLU A 50 21.82 20.23 5.37
N LYS A 51 21.26 21.34 5.85
CA LYS A 51 21.56 21.88 7.18
C LYS A 51 21.21 20.91 8.32
N LEU A 52 20.05 20.24 8.23
CA LEU A 52 19.66 19.23 9.22
C LEU A 52 20.57 18.01 9.15
N ALA A 53 20.93 17.55 7.95
CA ALA A 53 21.86 16.45 7.75
C ALA A 53 23.22 16.74 8.40
N GLU A 54 23.79 17.91 8.13
CA GLU A 54 25.07 18.35 8.71
C GLU A 54 24.99 18.46 10.24
N LEU A 55 23.94 19.10 10.76
CA LEU A 55 23.74 19.26 12.20
C LEU A 55 23.67 17.89 12.90
N LEU A 56 22.85 16.98 12.37
CA LEU A 56 22.63 15.67 12.97
C LEU A 56 23.88 14.79 12.86
N GLN A 57 24.60 14.84 11.74
CA GLN A 57 25.90 14.18 11.61
C GLN A 57 26.92 14.68 12.64
N ARG A 58 27.00 16.00 12.89
CA ARG A 58 27.87 16.57 13.93
C ARG A 58 27.50 16.10 15.35
N LEU A 59 26.23 15.78 15.57
CA LEU A 59 25.73 15.22 16.83
C LEU A 59 25.90 13.69 16.93
N GLY A 60 26.55 13.07 15.93
CA GLY A 60 26.84 11.65 15.88
C GLY A 60 25.68 10.80 15.33
N TRP A 61 24.67 11.41 14.72
CA TRP A 61 23.61 10.69 14.03
C TRP A 61 24.06 10.27 12.63
N GLN A 62 23.71 9.06 12.24
CA GLN A 62 24.01 8.50 10.93
C GLN A 62 22.72 8.22 10.16
N TRP A 63 22.76 8.57 8.87
CA TRP A 63 21.72 8.23 7.92
C TRP A 63 21.52 6.72 7.88
N HIS A 64 20.27 6.30 8.06
CA HIS A 64 19.95 4.88 8.06
C HIS A 64 19.09 4.48 6.88
N TYR A 65 17.98 5.20 6.61
CA TYR A 65 17.07 4.88 5.51
C TYR A 65 16.15 6.07 5.15
N ARG A 66 15.54 5.99 3.97
CA ARG A 66 14.38 6.80 3.57
C ARG A 66 13.19 5.86 3.43
N TRP A 67 12.04 6.25 3.94
CA TRP A 67 10.79 5.52 3.74
C TRP A 67 9.67 6.49 3.38
N HIS A 68 8.61 5.97 2.74
CA HIS A 68 7.48 6.78 2.30
C HIS A 68 6.26 6.43 3.14
N LYS A 69 5.54 7.46 3.60
CA LYS A 69 4.30 7.32 4.36
C LYS A 69 3.14 7.98 3.61
N PRO A 70 1.95 7.37 3.54
CA PRO A 70 0.81 8.01 2.91
C PRO A 70 0.36 9.27 3.68
N ALA A 71 -0.06 10.30 2.95
CA ALA A 71 -0.67 11.50 3.52
C ALA A 71 -1.98 11.20 4.25
N THR A 72 -2.80 10.36 3.62
CA THR A 72 -4.04 9.85 4.18
C THR A 72 -3.92 8.34 4.38
N GLN A 73 -4.08 7.89 5.62
CA GLN A 73 -4.25 6.47 5.92
C GLN A 73 -5.65 6.05 5.46
N LEU A 74 -5.76 4.95 4.71
CA LEU A 74 -7.06 4.37 4.40
C LEU A 74 -7.78 3.90 5.68
N PRO A 75 -9.12 3.88 5.72
CA PRO A 75 -9.87 3.35 6.85
C PRO A 75 -9.40 1.94 7.23
N TRP A 76 -9.42 1.62 8.52
CA TRP A 76 -9.11 0.27 9.00
C TRP A 76 -10.26 -0.69 8.68
N GLY A 77 -9.92 -1.96 8.56
CA GLY A 77 -10.85 -3.01 8.19
C GLY A 77 -10.85 -3.30 6.69
N ALA A 78 -11.30 -4.50 6.36
CA ALA A 78 -11.56 -4.96 5.01
C ALA A 78 -13.06 -4.82 4.70
N PRO A 79 -13.45 -4.77 3.42
CA PRO A 79 -14.81 -5.09 3.02
C PRO A 79 -15.25 -6.44 3.57
N ASP A 80 -16.57 -6.63 3.72
CA ASP A 80 -17.14 -7.96 4.02
C ASP A 80 -16.58 -8.98 3.02
N PRO A 81 -16.02 -10.12 3.48
CA PRO A 81 -15.46 -11.14 2.60
C PRO A 81 -16.41 -11.61 1.50
N SER A 82 -17.73 -11.62 1.75
CA SER A 82 -18.75 -11.98 0.76
C SER A 82 -18.84 -11.00 -0.42
N MET A 83 -18.34 -9.77 -0.26
CA MET A 83 -18.29 -8.77 -1.33
C MET A 83 -17.02 -8.88 -2.18
N ARG A 84 -16.01 -9.63 -1.73
CA ARG A 84 -14.67 -9.64 -2.33
C ARG A 84 -14.72 -9.91 -3.82
N ASP A 85 -15.34 -11.01 -4.24
CA ASP A 85 -15.28 -11.43 -5.65
C ASP A 85 -15.98 -10.44 -6.56
N GLY A 86 -17.10 -9.89 -6.09
CA GLY A 86 -17.79 -8.82 -6.78
C GLY A 86 -16.94 -7.55 -6.91
N ILE A 87 -16.20 -7.17 -5.86
CA ILE A 87 -15.25 -6.05 -5.90
C ILE A 87 -14.14 -6.36 -6.92
N ILE A 88 -13.47 -7.50 -6.82
CA ILE A 88 -12.38 -7.89 -7.73
C ILE A 88 -12.86 -7.93 -9.19
N ASP A 89 -14.02 -8.51 -9.48
CA ASP A 89 -14.59 -8.54 -10.82
C ASP A 89 -14.98 -7.15 -11.34
N SER A 90 -15.44 -6.26 -10.46
CA SER A 90 -15.68 -4.87 -10.80
C SER A 90 -14.37 -4.16 -11.17
N LEU A 91 -13.32 -4.31 -10.36
CA LEU A 91 -12.02 -3.70 -10.62
C LEU A 91 -11.39 -4.23 -11.92
N ARG A 92 -11.44 -5.55 -12.13
CA ARG A 92 -10.97 -6.19 -13.35
C ARG A 92 -11.65 -5.62 -14.60
N ARG A 93 -12.99 -5.54 -14.59
CA ARG A 93 -13.76 -4.95 -15.70
C ARG A 93 -13.41 -3.48 -15.95
N GLN A 94 -13.16 -2.71 -14.91
CA GLN A 94 -12.75 -1.31 -15.04
C GLN A 94 -11.38 -1.17 -15.71
N LEU A 95 -10.38 -1.97 -15.28
CA LEU A 95 -9.05 -1.99 -15.87
C LEU A 95 -9.10 -2.42 -17.34
N GLU A 96 -9.82 -3.52 -17.64
CA GLU A 96 -10.00 -4.03 -19.00
C GLU A 96 -10.66 -2.98 -19.92
N ALA A 97 -11.70 -2.29 -19.43
CA ALA A 97 -12.37 -1.22 -20.18
C ALA A 97 -11.46 -0.01 -20.46
N ALA A 98 -10.48 0.24 -19.59
CA ALA A 98 -9.46 1.27 -19.77
C ALA A 98 -8.26 0.81 -20.64
N GLY A 99 -8.28 -0.43 -21.15
CA GLY A 99 -7.17 -1.01 -21.90
C GLY A 99 -5.95 -1.38 -21.05
N ILE A 100 -6.12 -1.47 -19.74
CA ILE A 100 -5.07 -1.83 -18.78
C ILE A 100 -5.18 -3.32 -18.50
N GLY A 101 -4.08 -4.06 -18.64
CA GLY A 101 -4.04 -5.48 -18.28
C GLY A 101 -4.45 -5.68 -16.82
N ALA A 102 -5.44 -6.54 -16.57
CA ALA A 102 -5.97 -6.80 -15.24
C ALA A 102 -5.44 -8.12 -14.64
N TYR A 103 -4.23 -8.51 -15.05
CA TYR A 103 -3.59 -9.74 -14.60
C TYR A 103 -3.38 -9.71 -13.08
N ASP A 104 -3.59 -10.85 -12.43
CA ASP A 104 -3.35 -11.07 -11.01
C ASP A 104 -4.17 -10.24 -10.02
N MET A 105 -5.29 -9.62 -10.44
CA MET A 105 -6.21 -8.97 -9.49
C MET A 105 -6.73 -9.93 -8.41
N GLN A 106 -6.83 -11.23 -8.73
CA GLN A 106 -7.19 -12.25 -7.74
C GLN A 106 -6.12 -12.46 -6.66
N ALA A 107 -4.87 -12.05 -6.90
CA ALA A 107 -3.78 -12.10 -5.93
C ALA A 107 -3.83 -10.96 -4.90
N PHE A 108 -4.82 -10.06 -4.95
CA PHE A 108 -5.03 -9.08 -3.89
C PHE A 108 -5.60 -9.74 -2.63
N PRO A 109 -4.97 -9.54 -1.46
CA PRO A 109 -5.55 -9.97 -0.20
C PRO A 109 -6.81 -9.18 0.15
N THR A 110 -7.78 -9.83 0.79
CA THR A 110 -9.04 -9.23 1.27
C THR A 110 -8.80 -7.95 2.08
N GLY A 111 -7.83 -7.98 2.99
CA GLY A 111 -7.45 -6.85 3.83
C GLY A 111 -6.92 -5.64 3.08
N TRP A 112 -6.56 -5.79 1.81
CA TRP A 112 -5.97 -4.75 0.98
C TRP A 112 -6.90 -4.29 -0.16
N LEU A 113 -8.16 -4.73 -0.19
CA LEU A 113 -9.10 -4.39 -1.27
C LEU A 113 -9.31 -2.87 -1.46
N HIS A 114 -9.36 -2.09 -0.37
CA HIS A 114 -9.46 -0.63 -0.50
C HIS A 114 -8.24 0.00 -1.19
N ILE A 115 -7.05 -0.61 -1.07
CA ILE A 115 -5.85 -0.19 -1.81
C ILE A 115 -6.07 -0.46 -3.30
N ALA A 116 -6.62 -1.63 -3.65
CA ALA A 116 -6.92 -2.00 -5.03
C ALA A 116 -7.98 -1.08 -5.67
N GLU A 117 -9.02 -0.71 -4.92
CA GLU A 117 -10.05 0.24 -5.36
C GLU A 117 -9.45 1.61 -5.72
N VAL A 118 -8.60 2.17 -4.87
CA VAL A 118 -7.92 3.45 -5.13
C VAL A 118 -6.95 3.35 -6.31
N MET A 119 -6.14 2.30 -6.33
CA MET A 119 -5.18 2.04 -7.41
C MET A 119 -5.89 1.98 -8.77
N THR A 120 -6.95 1.17 -8.85
CA THR A 120 -7.74 0.98 -10.08
C THR A 120 -8.38 2.30 -10.52
N TRP A 121 -8.98 3.06 -9.60
CA TRP A 121 -9.62 4.32 -9.93
C TRP A 121 -8.62 5.30 -10.59
N HIS A 122 -7.46 5.50 -9.97
CA HIS A 122 -6.44 6.41 -10.49
C HIS A 122 -5.87 5.94 -11.83
N MET A 123 -5.55 4.64 -11.95
CA MET A 123 -5.03 4.05 -13.19
C MET A 123 -6.01 4.24 -14.35
N CYS A 124 -7.28 3.89 -14.17
CA CYS A 124 -8.32 4.07 -15.19
C CYS A 124 -8.51 5.55 -15.54
N ARG A 125 -8.51 6.44 -14.55
CA ARG A 125 -8.64 7.89 -14.78
C ARG A 125 -7.48 8.40 -15.65
N TRP A 126 -6.25 8.03 -15.31
CA TRP A 126 -5.05 8.49 -16.01
C TRP A 126 -4.92 7.90 -17.41
N ALA A 127 -5.27 6.63 -17.62
CA ALA A 127 -5.35 6.05 -18.95
C ALA A 127 -6.35 6.82 -19.84
N ASN A 128 -7.51 7.19 -19.29
CA ASN A 128 -8.49 8.03 -20.01
C ASN A 128 -8.01 9.47 -20.27
N GLU A 129 -7.06 9.97 -19.48
CA GLU A 129 -6.37 11.25 -19.74
C GLU A 129 -5.29 11.14 -20.83
N GLY A 130 -5.01 9.93 -21.33
CA GLY A 130 -4.03 9.65 -22.38
C GLY A 130 -2.68 9.13 -21.89
N ASP A 131 -2.54 8.81 -20.60
CA ASP A 131 -1.32 8.19 -20.11
C ASP A 131 -1.18 6.74 -20.55
N TRP A 132 0.08 6.36 -20.77
CA TRP A 132 0.44 4.95 -20.81
C TRP A 132 0.49 4.37 -19.39
N VAL A 133 -0.37 3.38 -19.13
CA VAL A 133 -0.52 2.67 -17.87
C VAL A 133 -0.48 1.17 -18.13
N GLU A 134 0.48 0.48 -17.53
CA GLU A 134 0.62 -0.98 -17.62
C GLU A 134 0.95 -1.56 -16.25
N ILE A 135 0.32 -2.69 -15.93
CA ILE A 135 0.59 -3.52 -14.76
C ILE A 135 1.24 -4.80 -15.26
N SER A 136 2.46 -5.08 -14.82
CA SER A 136 3.16 -6.31 -15.19
C SER A 136 3.00 -7.41 -14.16
N LYS A 137 2.91 -7.07 -12.87
CA LYS A 137 2.75 -8.03 -11.78
C LYS A 137 2.26 -7.35 -10.50
N ILE A 138 1.48 -8.08 -9.71
CA ILE A 138 1.10 -7.71 -8.35
C ILE A 138 1.38 -8.89 -7.43
N GLU A 139 2.15 -8.68 -6.36
CA GLU A 139 2.44 -9.74 -5.38
C GLU A 139 2.60 -9.22 -3.95
N ASP A 140 2.51 -10.11 -2.98
CA ASP A 140 2.95 -9.87 -1.60
C ASP A 140 4.43 -10.26 -1.49
N GLU A 141 5.27 -9.29 -1.12
CA GLU A 141 6.69 -9.49 -0.87
C GLU A 141 7.05 -8.88 0.49
N PHE A 142 7.62 -9.70 1.37
CA PHE A 142 8.04 -9.30 2.73
C PHE A 142 6.93 -8.66 3.59
N GLY A 143 5.68 -9.07 3.39
CA GLY A 143 4.51 -8.54 4.09
C GLY A 143 4.11 -7.16 3.58
N SER A 144 4.31 -6.91 2.30
CA SER A 144 3.94 -5.66 1.64
C SER A 144 3.49 -5.93 0.21
N LEU A 145 2.52 -5.15 -0.25
CA LEU A 145 2.05 -5.16 -1.62
C LEU A 145 3.11 -4.54 -2.53
N ARG A 146 3.55 -5.31 -3.53
CA ARG A 146 4.41 -4.85 -4.61
C ARG A 146 3.61 -4.80 -5.90
N CYS A 147 3.45 -3.60 -6.45
CA CYS A 147 2.87 -3.38 -7.78
C CYS A 147 3.99 -3.04 -8.76
N TYR A 148 4.27 -3.94 -9.70
CA TYR A 148 5.20 -3.68 -10.79
C TYR A 148 4.43 -3.06 -11.95
N VAL A 149 4.76 -1.80 -12.26
CA VAL A 149 4.02 -0.97 -13.22
C VAL A 149 4.97 -0.32 -14.22
N TYR A 150 4.52 -0.17 -15.46
CA TYR A 150 5.19 0.61 -16.50
C TYR A 150 4.34 1.83 -16.88
N GLY A 151 4.97 2.99 -16.86
CA GLY A 151 4.31 4.28 -17.07
C GLY A 151 5.13 5.43 -16.52
N ASN A 152 4.49 6.59 -16.35
CA ASN A 152 5.17 7.81 -15.91
C ASN A 152 5.37 7.88 -14.37
N THR A 153 5.98 8.98 -13.90
CA THR A 153 6.29 9.21 -12.49
C THR A 153 5.07 9.15 -11.57
N ARG A 154 3.88 9.61 -12.02
CA ARG A 154 2.68 9.55 -11.17
C ARG A 154 2.22 8.11 -10.94
N LEU A 155 2.33 7.24 -11.95
CA LEU A 155 2.03 5.82 -11.80
C LEU A 155 3.03 5.14 -10.85
N GLN A 156 4.32 5.45 -10.97
CA GLN A 156 5.35 4.94 -10.05
C GLN A 156 5.11 5.39 -8.60
N ASN A 157 4.65 6.63 -8.40
CA ASN A 157 4.30 7.15 -7.08
C ASN A 157 3.04 6.46 -6.51
N LEU A 158 2.06 6.14 -7.35
CA LEU A 158 0.89 5.35 -6.95
C LEU A 158 1.30 3.94 -6.48
N ALA A 159 2.19 3.26 -7.20
CA ALA A 159 2.71 1.95 -6.78
C ALA A 159 3.40 2.01 -5.41
N LYS A 160 4.24 3.03 -5.18
CA LYS A 160 4.83 3.28 -3.85
C LYS A 160 3.79 3.59 -2.78
N TRP A 161 2.70 4.28 -3.14
CA TRP A 161 1.60 4.56 -2.22
C TRP A 161 0.87 3.28 -1.83
N CYS A 162 0.60 2.38 -2.79
CA CYS A 162 0.01 1.07 -2.53
C CYS A 162 0.87 0.25 -1.56
N GLU A 163 2.18 0.19 -1.80
CA GLU A 163 3.13 -0.45 -0.88
C GLU A 163 3.06 0.16 0.51
N ALA A 164 3.17 1.49 0.63
CA ALA A 164 3.18 2.19 1.90
C ALA A 164 1.88 2.00 2.71
N GLN A 165 0.72 1.86 2.05
CA GLN A 165 -0.55 1.53 2.71
C GLN A 165 -0.59 0.09 3.25
N SER A 166 0.06 -0.85 2.56
CA SER A 166 0.00 -2.27 2.87
C SER A 166 0.89 -2.68 4.05
N VAL A 167 2.06 -2.04 4.22
CA VAL A 167 3.10 -2.41 5.21
C VAL A 167 2.58 -2.46 6.65
N VAL A 168 1.55 -1.67 6.97
CA VAL A 168 0.97 -1.57 8.31
C VAL A 168 -0.43 -2.16 8.40
N ARG A 169 -0.85 -2.92 7.40
CA ARG A 169 -2.21 -3.43 7.25
C ARG A 169 -2.25 -4.94 7.15
N CYS A 170 -3.02 -5.58 8.03
CA CYS A 170 -3.22 -7.01 8.00
C CYS A 170 -3.84 -7.43 6.67
N MET A 171 -3.20 -8.37 5.97
CA MET A 171 -3.68 -8.87 4.67
C MET A 171 -5.02 -9.61 4.74
N ALA A 172 -5.39 -10.15 5.91
CA ALA A 172 -6.64 -10.88 6.09
C ALA A 172 -7.81 -9.96 6.45
N THR A 173 -7.59 -9.04 7.39
CA THR A 173 -8.69 -8.27 8.01
C THR A 173 -8.68 -6.79 7.65
N GLY A 174 -7.61 -6.27 7.06
CA GLY A 174 -7.44 -4.83 6.81
C GLY A 174 -7.20 -4.00 8.08
N GLU A 175 -7.11 -4.63 9.25
CA GLU A 175 -6.79 -3.98 10.51
C GLU A 175 -5.30 -3.64 10.63
N ARG A 176 -4.91 -2.92 11.69
CA ARG A 176 -3.50 -2.62 11.95
C ARG A 176 -2.68 -3.91 12.07
N GLY A 177 -1.62 -4.01 11.27
CA GLY A 177 -0.72 -5.15 11.23
C GLY A 177 0.74 -4.73 11.31
N ARG A 178 1.62 -5.74 11.35
CA ARG A 178 3.06 -5.57 11.11
C ARG A 178 3.61 -6.78 10.37
N PRO A 179 4.72 -6.62 9.63
CA PRO A 179 5.41 -7.74 8.99
C PRO A 179 5.76 -8.83 10.02
N ARG A 180 5.49 -10.07 9.64
CA ARG A 180 5.81 -11.27 10.42
C ARG A 180 6.74 -12.15 9.64
N ASP A 181 7.75 -12.65 10.34
CA ASP A 181 8.60 -13.71 9.83
C ASP A 181 7.79 -15.02 9.80
N THR A 182 7.17 -15.27 8.66
CA THR A 182 6.46 -16.51 8.33
C THR A 182 7.08 -17.06 7.07
N LYS A 183 6.82 -18.33 6.73
CA LYS A 183 7.33 -18.94 5.48
C LYS A 183 6.95 -18.17 4.20
N ARG A 184 5.92 -17.31 4.28
CA ARG A 184 5.45 -16.48 3.17
C ARG A 184 5.64 -14.97 3.40
N ALA A 185 6.27 -14.58 4.52
CA ALA A 185 6.44 -13.20 5.01
C ALA A 185 5.19 -12.32 4.81
N MET A 186 4.36 -12.18 5.85
CA MET A 186 3.03 -11.58 5.74
C MET A 186 2.86 -10.42 6.71
N CYS A 187 2.04 -9.42 6.36
CA CYS A 187 1.59 -8.43 7.33
C CYS A 187 0.34 -8.92 8.05
N LEU A 188 0.45 -9.17 9.36
CA LEU A 188 -0.63 -9.69 10.19
C LEU A 188 -0.82 -8.88 11.48
N SER A 189 -2.07 -8.71 11.90
CA SER A 189 -2.39 -8.28 13.27
C SER A 189 -1.89 -9.31 14.29
N ASP A 190 -1.85 -8.95 15.57
CA ASP A 190 -1.47 -9.91 16.61
C ASP A 190 -2.48 -11.08 16.66
N GLU A 191 -3.79 -10.83 16.54
CA GLU A 191 -4.79 -11.92 16.54
C GLU A 191 -4.63 -12.86 15.34
N MET A 192 -4.43 -12.32 14.14
CA MET A 192 -4.24 -13.13 12.93
C MET A 192 -2.93 -13.89 12.95
N TYR A 193 -1.88 -13.34 13.57
CA TYR A 193 -0.62 -14.06 13.75
C TYR A 193 -0.77 -15.24 14.72
N ASP A 194 -1.52 -15.07 15.80
CA ASP A 194 -1.78 -16.17 16.73
C ASP A 194 -2.73 -17.23 16.14
N LEU A 195 -3.67 -16.84 15.27
CA LEU A 195 -4.42 -17.79 14.46
C LEU A 195 -3.49 -18.53 13.48
N TYR A 196 -2.61 -17.82 12.77
CA TYR A 196 -1.68 -18.42 11.80
C TYR A 196 -0.81 -19.51 12.43
N LYS A 197 -0.29 -19.29 13.64
CA LYS A 197 0.50 -20.29 14.37
C LYS A 197 -0.27 -21.60 14.63
N ARG A 198 -1.60 -21.52 14.77
CA ARG A 198 -2.47 -22.65 15.08
C ARG A 198 -3.06 -23.29 13.82
N ASN A 199 -3.44 -22.47 12.85
CA ASN A 199 -4.10 -22.86 11.61
C ASN A 199 -3.74 -21.86 10.49
N PRO A 200 -2.62 -22.10 9.77
CA PRO A 200 -2.20 -21.27 8.66
C PRO A 200 -3.26 -21.14 7.57
N ASP A 201 -3.92 -22.25 7.22
CA ASP A 201 -4.87 -22.33 6.11
C ASP A 201 -6.12 -21.49 6.36
N ALA A 202 -6.57 -21.39 7.61
CA ALA A 202 -7.66 -20.49 7.98
C ALA A 202 -7.32 -19.02 7.73
N VAL A 203 -6.09 -18.58 8.03
CA VAL A 203 -5.65 -17.21 7.73
C VAL A 203 -5.53 -16.99 6.23
N MET A 204 -4.99 -17.97 5.50
CA MET A 204 -4.90 -17.88 4.04
C MET A 204 -6.29 -17.82 3.39
N SER A 205 -7.28 -18.55 3.89
CA SER A 205 -8.65 -18.53 3.37
C SER A 205 -9.36 -17.20 3.65
N LEU A 206 -8.98 -16.49 4.71
CA LEU A 206 -9.48 -15.13 4.97
C LEU A 206 -8.81 -14.10 4.05
N ALA A 207 -7.51 -14.23 3.84
CA ALA A 207 -6.75 -13.33 2.97
C ALA A 207 -7.05 -13.55 1.48
N TYR A 208 -7.22 -14.80 1.06
CA TYR A 208 -7.51 -15.23 -0.30
C TYR A 208 -8.62 -16.29 -0.30
N PRO A 209 -9.89 -15.88 -0.16
CA PRO A 209 -11.03 -16.77 -0.34
C PRO A 209 -11.02 -17.36 -1.76
N GLU A 210 -11.29 -18.67 -1.86
CA GLU A 210 -11.52 -19.39 -3.13
C GLU A 210 -12.99 -19.32 -3.56
#